data_AF-A0A7V3H814-F1
#
_entry.id   AF-A0A7V3H814-F1
#
_cell.length_a   1.000
_cell.length_b   1.000
_cell.length_c   1.000
_cell.angle_alpha   90.00
_cell.angle_beta   90.00
_cell.angle_gamma   90.00
#
_symmetry.space_group_name_H-M   'P 1'
#
loop_
_entity.id
_entity.type
_entity.pdbx_description
1 polymer ?
#
loop_
_entity_poly.entity_id
_entity_poly.type
_entity_poly.pdbx_seq_one_letter_code
_entity_poly.pdbx_strand_id
1 'polypeptide(L)'
;MQKIIIVWTVLFGTLFAQGMVEESKQAIVKIYTVSKTLNYQQPWSSSMRSSTGSGAIIKGVDGKGEFILTNAHVVANHTFLEVQRYGERKRY
;
A
#
# COMPACT_ATOMS: atom_id res chain seq x y z
N MET A 1 -39.39 -5.26 -24.24
CA MET A 1 -38.38 -6.19 -23.70
C MET A 1 -36.95 -5.62 -23.75
N GLN A 2 -36.52 -5.03 -24.87
CA GLN A 2 -35.17 -4.43 -25.01
C GLN A 2 -34.82 -3.33 -23.99
N LYS A 3 -35.78 -2.47 -23.62
CA LYS A 3 -35.57 -1.43 -22.58
C LYS A 3 -35.29 -2.01 -21.20
N ILE A 4 -35.91 -3.14 -20.84
CA ILE A 4 -35.68 -3.84 -19.56
C ILE A 4 -34.29 -4.48 -19.56
N ILE A 5 -33.89 -5.11 -20.67
CA ILE A 5 -32.56 -5.71 -20.82
C ILE A 5 -31.46 -4.65 -20.64
N ILE A 6 -31.61 -3.49 -21.27
CA ILE A 6 -30.65 -2.37 -21.15
C ILE A 6 -30.52 -1.93 -19.68
N VAL A 7 -31.63 -1.78 -18.96
CA VAL A 7 -31.64 -1.41 -17.54
C VAL A 7 -30.89 -2.45 -16.71
N TRP A 8 -31.14 -3.74 -16.91
CA TRP A 8 -30.42 -4.80 -16.21
C TRP A 8 -28.93 -4.84 -16.53
N THR A 9 -28.53 -4.64 -17.79
CA THR A 9 -27.10 -4.59 -18.16
C THR A 9 -26.39 -3.40 -17.53
N VAL A 10 -27.03 -2.23 -17.45
CA VAL A 10 -26.44 -1.05 -16.78
C VAL A 10 -26.33 -1.29 -15.28
N LEU A 11 -27.38 -1.83 -14.65
CA LEU A 11 -27.39 -2.11 -13.21
C LEU A 11 -26.32 -3.15 -12.84
N PHE A 12 -26.20 -4.21 -13.63
CA PHE A 12 -25.18 -5.24 -13.44
C PHE A 12 -23.78 -4.64 -13.63
N GLY A 13 -23.54 -3.88 -14.71
CA GLY A 13 -22.26 -3.22 -14.95
C GLY A 13 -21.80 -2.32 -13.79
N THR A 14 -22.72 -1.58 -13.16
CA THR A 14 -22.38 -0.73 -12.00
C THR A 14 -21.96 -1.53 -10.76
N LEU A 15 -22.56 -2.70 -10.52
CA LEU A 15 -22.20 -3.56 -9.39
C LEU A 15 -20.79 -4.17 -9.56
N PHE A 16 -20.42 -4.57 -10.79
CA PHE A 16 -19.07 -5.07 -11.07
C PHE A 16 -17.99 -4.01 -10.84
N ALA A 17 -18.25 -2.77 -11.28
CA ALA A 17 -17.31 -1.68 -11.09
C ALA A 17 -17.04 -1.39 -9.60
N GLN A 18 -18.07 -1.47 -8.74
CA GLN A 18 -17.90 -1.29 -7.30
C GLN A 18 -17.00 -2.36 -6.66
N GLY A 19 -17.13 -3.63 -7.08
CA GLY A 19 -16.30 -4.72 -6.56
C GLY A 19 -14.81 -4.52 -6.84
N MET A 20 -14.45 -4.10 -8.06
CA MET A 20 -13.05 -3.86 -8.46
C MET A 20 -12.39 -2.72 -7.66
N VAL A 21 -13.17 -1.68 -7.33
CA VAL A 21 -12.68 -0.55 -6.53
C VAL A 21 -12.34 -0.99 -5.11
N GLU A 22 -13.17 -1.83 -4.49
CA GLU A 22 -12.89 -2.33 -3.13
C GLU A 22 -11.68 -3.26 -3.09
N GLU A 23 -11.53 -4.16 -4.06
CA GLU A 23 -10.34 -5.01 -4.16
C GLU A 23 -9.04 -4.18 -4.30
N SER A 24 -9.09 -3.14 -5.13
CA SER A 24 -7.96 -2.21 -5.30
C SER A 24 -7.59 -1.48 -4.01
N LYS A 25 -8.58 -1.12 -3.18
CA LYS A 25 -8.32 -0.48 -1.87
C LYS A 25 -7.67 -1.45 -0.89
N GLN A 26 -8.08 -2.71 -0.88
CA GLN A 26 -7.50 -3.74 0.00
C GLN A 26 -6.02 -4.01 -0.30
N ALA A 27 -5.56 -3.75 -1.53
CA ALA A 27 -4.15 -3.84 -1.89
C ALA A 27 -3.29 -2.70 -1.31
N ILE A 28 -3.89 -1.60 -0.81
CA ILE A 28 -3.14 -0.44 -0.31
C ILE A 28 -2.68 -0.67 1.12
N VAL A 29 -1.41 -0.35 1.39
CA VAL A 29 -0.83 -0.34 2.73
C VAL A 29 -0.27 1.03 3.08
N LYS A 30 -0.37 1.39 4.36
CA LYS A 30 0.38 2.49 4.94
C LYS A 30 1.64 1.96 5.60
N ILE A 31 2.77 2.56 5.29
CA ILE A 31 4.09 2.17 5.78
C ILE A 31 4.53 3.20 6.83
N TYR A 32 4.97 2.73 7.98
CA TYR A 32 5.58 3.54 9.03
C TYR A 32 7.07 3.20 9.08
N THR A 33 7.92 4.19 8.90
CA THR A 33 9.36 4.01 8.88
C THR A 33 9.99 4.79 10.01
N VAL A 34 10.81 4.13 10.81
CA VAL A 34 11.78 4.80 11.67
C VAL A 34 13.12 4.70 10.96
N SER A 35 13.73 5.85 10.68
CA SER A 35 14.99 5.96 9.93
C SER A 35 16.08 6.60 10.78
N LYS A 36 17.32 6.15 10.58
CA LYS A 36 18.51 6.69 11.23
C LYS A 36 19.35 7.45 10.21
N THR A 37 19.47 8.76 10.38
CA THR A 37 20.29 9.61 9.52
C THR A 37 21.63 9.88 10.19
N LEU A 38 22.72 9.61 9.47
CA LEU A 38 24.08 9.92 9.92
C LEU A 38 24.37 11.42 9.81
N ASN A 39 25.13 11.94 10.75
CA ASN A 39 25.70 13.27 10.61
C ASN A 39 27.03 13.18 9.84
N TYR A 40 27.07 13.69 8.61
CA TYR A 40 28.28 13.64 7.79
C TYR A 40 29.43 14.51 8.32
N GLN A 41 29.14 15.54 9.12
CA GLN A 41 30.17 16.35 9.79
C GLN A 41 30.72 15.68 11.05
N GLN A 42 29.92 14.80 11.68
CA GLN A 42 30.28 14.07 12.89
C GLN A 42 29.84 12.59 12.74
N PRO A 43 30.62 11.75 12.04
CA PRO A 43 30.18 10.40 11.63
C PRO A 43 29.86 9.43 12.79
N TRP A 44 30.37 9.69 13.98
CA TRP A 44 30.03 8.96 15.21
C TRP A 44 28.65 9.34 15.76
N SER A 45 28.01 10.38 15.23
CA SER A 45 26.71 10.90 15.64
C SER A 45 25.63 10.61 14.59
N SER A 46 24.40 10.43 15.06
CA SER A 46 23.24 10.14 14.22
C SER A 46 21.96 10.59 14.90
N SER A 47 20.93 10.85 14.09
CA SER A 47 19.58 11.18 14.54
C SER A 47 18.57 10.16 14.03
N MET A 48 17.44 10.06 14.73
CA MET A 48 16.36 9.15 14.36
C MET A 48 15.09 9.96 14.04
N ARG A 49 14.38 9.56 12.98
CA ARG A 49 13.15 10.22 12.53
C ARG A 49 12.12 9.19 12.12
N SER A 50 10.88 9.41 12.54
CA SER A 50 9.71 8.70 12.03
C SER A 50 9.13 9.40 10.80
N SER A 51 8.72 8.59 9.83
CA SER A 51 8.03 9.03 8.62
C SER A 51 6.95 8.01 8.25
N THR A 52 6.04 8.42 7.37
CA THR A 52 5.03 7.52 6.81
C THR A 52 5.05 7.59 5.30
N GLY A 53 4.68 6.50 4.65
CA GLY A 53 4.45 6.44 3.22
C GLY A 53 3.34 5.48 2.85
N SER A 54 3.20 5.25 1.56
CA SER A 54 2.21 4.33 0.99
C SER A 54 2.92 3.23 0.22
N GLY A 55 2.26 2.09 0.13
CA GLY A 55 2.66 1.00 -0.74
C GLY A 55 1.45 0.23 -1.25
N ALA A 56 1.70 -0.70 -2.17
CA ALA A 56 0.70 -1.60 -2.70
C ALA A 56 1.18 -3.05 -2.61
N ILE A 57 0.29 -3.96 -2.26
CA ILE A 57 0.52 -5.39 -2.27
C ILE A 57 0.49 -5.86 -3.73
N ILE A 58 1.57 -6.50 -4.17
CA ILE A 58 1.73 -7.06 -5.50
C ILE A 58 2.10 -8.54 -5.40
N LYS A 59 1.78 -9.31 -6.44
CA LYS A 59 2.27 -10.69 -6.59
C LYS A 59 3.69 -10.68 -7.13
N GLY A 60 4.49 -11.66 -6.71
CA GLY A 60 5.82 -11.89 -7.27
C GLY A 60 5.77 -12.25 -8.75
N VAL A 61 6.92 -12.16 -9.43
CA VAL A 61 7.06 -12.44 -10.89
C VAL A 61 6.59 -13.85 -11.25
N ASP A 62 6.81 -14.83 -10.36
CA ASP A 62 6.40 -16.23 -10.55
C ASP A 62 4.93 -16.49 -10.17
N GLY A 63 4.15 -15.43 -9.90
CA GLY A 63 2.78 -15.52 -9.38
C GLY A 63 2.69 -16.04 -7.94
N LYS A 64 3.83 -16.28 -7.29
CA LYS A 64 3.94 -16.78 -5.91
C LYS A 64 4.46 -15.68 -4.98
N GLY A 65 3.91 -15.67 -3.77
CA GLY A 65 4.27 -14.71 -2.72
C GLY A 65 3.58 -13.35 -2.86
N GLU A 66 3.43 -12.67 -1.73
CA GLU A 66 2.95 -11.29 -1.63
C GLU A 66 4.14 -10.39 -1.29
N PHE A 67 4.30 -9.31 -2.04
CA PHE A 67 5.32 -8.30 -1.81
C PHE A 67 4.67 -6.93 -1.69
N ILE A 68 5.33 -5.99 -1.02
CA ILE A 68 4.89 -4.59 -0.94
C ILE A 68 5.79 -3.75 -1.84
N LEU A 69 5.18 -3.12 -2.85
CA LEU A 69 5.85 -2.14 -3.70
C LEU A 69 5.70 -0.75 -3.07
N THR A 70 6.82 -0.04 -2.91
CA THR A 70 6.85 1.34 -2.42
C THR A 70 8.04 2.10 -3.01
N ASN A 71 8.07 3.42 -2.81
CA ASN A 71 9.21 4.24 -3.19
C ASN A 71 10.41 3.95 -2.28
N ALA A 72 11.61 3.89 -2.86
CA ALA A 72 12.85 3.65 -2.10
C ALA A 72 13.05 4.66 -0.96
N HIS A 73 12.70 5.93 -1.16
CA HIS A 73 12.86 6.97 -0.15
C HIS A 73 11.93 6.79 1.08
N VAL A 74 10.84 6.03 0.94
CA VAL A 74 9.93 5.75 2.08
C VAL A 74 10.61 4.85 3.11
N VAL A 75 11.50 3.97 2.65
CA VAL A 75 12.19 2.96 3.47
C VAL A 75 13.70 3.20 3.57
N ALA A 76 14.19 4.34 3.10
CA ALA A 76 15.62 4.66 3.13
C ALA A 76 16.12 4.80 4.58
N ASN A 77 17.31 4.25 4.85
CA ASN A 77 17.97 4.29 6.16
C ASN A 77 17.10 3.78 7.32
N HIS A 78 16.16 2.87 7.05
CA HIS A 78 15.25 2.35 8.07
C HIS A 78 16.01 1.56 9.14
N THR A 79 15.59 1.73 10.40
CA THR A 79 15.94 0.85 11.52
C THR A 79 14.77 -0.01 11.94
N PHE A 80 13.55 0.46 11.66
CA PHE A 80 12.31 -0.25 11.95
C PHE A 80 11.24 0.10 10.94
N LEU A 81 10.45 -0.88 10.54
CA LEU A 81 9.34 -0.74 9.59
C LEU A 81 8.11 -1.39 10.20
N GLU A 82 6.97 -0.71 10.09
CA GLU A 82 5.66 -1.31 10.31
C GLU A 82 4.78 -1.08 9.08
N VAL A 83 3.83 -1.98 8.84
CA VAL A 83 2.83 -1.83 7.79
C VAL A 83 1.42 -2.03 8.31
N GLN A 84 0.49 -1.26 7.75
CA GLN A 84 -0.93 -1.30 8.08
C GLN A 84 -1.75 -1.43 6.80
N ARG A 85 -2.53 -2.50 6.67
CA ARG A 85 -3.46 -2.70 5.55
C ARG A 85 -4.64 -1.73 5.62
N TYR A 86 -5.18 -1.38 4.46
CA TYR A 86 -6.37 -0.53 4.38
C TYR A 86 -7.54 -1.13 5.17
N GLY A 87 -8.19 -0.33 6.01
CA GLY A 87 -9.31 -0.77 6.84
C GLY A 87 -8.93 -1.59 8.08
N GLU A 88 -7.67 -2.00 8.23
CA GLU A 88 -7.20 -2.77 9.38
C GLU A 88 -6.57 -1.87 10.45
N ARG A 89 -6.77 -2.20 11.73
CA ARG A 89 -6.13 -1.46 12.86
C ARG A 89 -4.77 -2.03 13.24
N LYS A 90 -4.55 -3.32 12.97
CA LYS A 90 -3.33 -4.02 13.35
C LYS A 90 -2.18 -3.55 12.46
N ARG A 91 -1.01 -3.41 13.08
CA ARG A 91 0.26 -3.20 12.40
C ARG A 91 1.10 -4.46 12.46
N TYR A 92 1.87 -4.68 11.41
CA TYR A 92 2.80 -5.80 11.24
C TYR A 92 4.22 -5.28 11.14
#